data_AF-A0A4U0WHZ7-F1
#
_entry.id   AF-A0A4U0WHZ7-F1
#
_cell.length_a   1.000
_cell.length_b   1.000
_cell.length_c   1.000
_cell.angle_alpha   90.00
_cell.angle_beta   90.00
_cell.angle_gamma   90.00
#
_symmetry.space_group_name_H-M   'P 1'
#
loop_
_entity.id
_entity.type
_entity.pdbx_description
1 polymer ?
#
loop_
_entity_poly.entity_id
_entity_poly.type
_entity_poly.pdbx_seq_one_letter_code
_entity_poly.pdbx_strand_id
1 'polypeptide(L)'
;MQSEPLWQGSGSLEKEPDGSTTGTHAHQKLAASTVQAASESFDDYGGPPVAVIREMVRQLDSWRALLPRPLQWSDNDKFDFPATDPMTRRPNEPLFSVDQGPIPIGHRYNLDVVTAQLRTRFYYARFMTYRPFVYKALHFPELMTPDDCNCCALAIKSVCLWPLAMAPPKNKKRLVPHMFARTQSFMGILLILRMTTANDCLSRIVDEAHVVGRQEIESTMEIMLDWMRDVKQVDGIAEWSWGILEPLYGLQPEQ
;
A
#
# COMPACT_ATOMS: atom_id res chain seq x y z
N MET A 1 -0.32 -10.10 61.22
CA MET A 1 0.36 -11.11 60.38
C MET A 1 -0.71 -12.01 59.77
N GLN A 2 -0.47 -12.54 58.56
CA GLN A 2 -1.44 -13.30 57.76
C GLN A 2 -1.58 -14.75 58.22
N SER A 3 -2.75 -15.37 58.01
CA SER A 3 -2.92 -16.71 57.38
C SER A 3 -4.41 -17.03 57.17
N GLU A 4 -4.78 -17.55 56.00
CA GLU A 4 -6.11 -18.14 55.70
C GLU A 4 -6.19 -19.59 56.25
N PRO A 5 -7.40 -20.15 56.51
CA PRO A 5 -8.12 -20.97 55.50
C PRO A 5 -9.69 -20.91 55.61
N LEU A 6 -10.52 -21.56 54.77
CA LEU A 6 -10.51 -21.92 53.32
C LEU A 6 -11.86 -22.62 52.93
N TRP A 7 -12.39 -22.36 51.73
CA TRP A 7 -13.51 -23.06 51.01
C TRP A 7 -14.98 -22.99 51.48
N GLN A 8 -15.87 -22.99 50.46
CA GLN A 8 -17.33 -23.27 50.41
C GLN A 8 -18.28 -22.27 51.13
N GLY A 9 -19.38 -21.78 50.52
CA GLY A 9 -19.86 -21.93 49.14
C GLY A 9 -21.40 -21.95 49.05
N SER A 10 -22.01 -20.93 48.45
CA SER A 10 -23.40 -20.94 47.91
C SER A 10 -23.68 -19.63 47.18
N GLY A 11 -23.93 -19.70 45.87
CA GLY A 11 -24.28 -18.58 45.02
C GLY A 11 -24.80 -19.09 43.69
N SER A 12 -26.05 -18.75 43.37
CA SER A 12 -26.84 -19.38 42.30
C SER A 12 -26.28 -19.15 40.90
N LEU A 13 -26.49 -20.12 40.02
CA LEU A 13 -26.11 -20.07 38.61
C LEU A 13 -27.09 -19.17 37.83
N GLU A 14 -26.76 -17.89 37.64
CA GLU A 14 -27.36 -17.06 36.59
C GLU A 14 -26.46 -17.02 35.36
N LYS A 15 -27.09 -17.04 34.18
CA LYS A 15 -26.46 -17.42 32.91
C LYS A 15 -26.30 -16.21 32.00
N GLU A 16 -25.13 -15.58 32.05
CA GLU A 16 -24.70 -14.54 31.11
C GLU A 16 -24.79 -15.03 29.64
N PRO A 17 -25.30 -14.22 28.69
CA PRO A 17 -25.34 -14.57 27.28
C PRO A 17 -23.99 -14.30 26.60
N ASP A 18 -23.39 -15.37 26.06
CA ASP A 18 -22.03 -15.37 25.52
C ASP A 18 -21.90 -14.56 24.21
N GLY A 19 -21.28 -13.39 24.29
CA GLY A 19 -21.11 -12.42 23.19
C GLY A 19 -19.99 -12.79 22.21
N SER A 20 -20.05 -13.97 21.57
CA SER A 20 -18.96 -14.49 20.72
C SER A 20 -19.41 -15.17 19.41
N THR A 21 -20.53 -14.72 18.80
CA THR A 21 -21.08 -15.36 17.59
C THR A 21 -20.67 -14.67 16.27
N THR A 22 -20.30 -13.39 16.30
CA THR A 22 -20.05 -12.59 15.07
C THR A 22 -18.76 -12.96 14.33
N GLY A 23 -17.66 -13.23 15.06
CA GLY A 23 -16.40 -13.65 14.43
C GLY A 23 -16.50 -15.02 13.74
N THR A 24 -17.13 -15.98 14.40
CA THR A 24 -17.29 -17.36 13.92
C THR A 24 -18.11 -17.42 12.62
N HIS A 25 -19.19 -16.65 12.51
CA HIS A 25 -19.98 -16.59 11.28
C HIS A 25 -19.24 -15.92 10.10
N ALA A 26 -18.33 -14.99 10.34
CA ALA A 26 -17.51 -14.40 9.28
C ALA A 26 -16.54 -15.44 8.68
N HIS A 27 -15.81 -16.16 9.54
CA HIS A 27 -14.94 -17.26 9.10
C HIS A 27 -15.71 -18.39 8.41
N GLN A 28 -16.92 -18.73 8.89
CA GLN A 28 -17.74 -19.77 8.28
C GLN A 28 -18.29 -19.36 6.89
N LYS A 29 -18.64 -18.08 6.68
CA LYS A 29 -19.00 -17.57 5.35
C LYS A 29 -17.82 -17.57 4.38
N LEU A 30 -16.62 -17.18 4.84
CA LEU A 30 -15.39 -17.27 4.05
C LEU A 30 -15.10 -18.72 3.63
N ALA A 31 -15.21 -19.68 4.55
CA ALA A 31 -15.05 -21.10 4.23
C ALA A 31 -16.11 -21.61 3.22
N ALA A 32 -17.37 -21.21 3.38
CA ALA A 32 -18.46 -21.60 2.46
C ALA A 32 -18.28 -21.03 1.05
N SER A 33 -17.88 -19.76 0.91
CA SER A 33 -17.54 -19.17 -0.39
C SER A 33 -16.37 -19.87 -1.07
N THR A 34 -15.34 -20.29 -0.33
CA THR A 34 -14.22 -21.08 -0.88
C THR A 34 -14.68 -22.44 -1.40
N VAL A 35 -15.66 -23.09 -0.76
CA VAL A 35 -16.21 -24.38 -1.21
C VAL A 35 -17.13 -24.21 -2.44
N GLN A 36 -17.89 -23.13 -2.56
CA GLN A 36 -18.70 -22.86 -3.76
C GLN A 36 -17.87 -22.38 -4.96
N ALA A 37 -16.73 -21.73 -4.73
CA ALA A 37 -15.78 -21.39 -5.79
C ALA A 37 -15.08 -22.62 -6.42
N ALA A 38 -15.19 -23.80 -5.80
CA ALA A 38 -14.59 -25.04 -6.31
C ALA A 38 -15.42 -25.75 -7.41
N SER A 39 -16.59 -25.20 -7.78
CA SER A 39 -17.48 -25.78 -8.81
C SER A 39 -17.61 -24.95 -10.10
N GLU A 40 -16.78 -23.91 -10.28
CA GLU A 40 -16.60 -23.23 -11.57
C GLU A 40 -15.27 -23.68 -12.19
N SER A 41 -15.19 -23.74 -13.53
CA SER A 41 -14.10 -24.41 -14.25
C SER A 41 -12.72 -23.85 -13.94
N PHE A 42 -11.85 -24.70 -13.42
CA PHE A 42 -10.50 -24.36 -12.94
C PHE A 42 -9.50 -24.26 -14.12
N ASP A 43 -9.64 -23.23 -14.95
CA ASP A 43 -8.71 -22.96 -16.06
C ASP A 43 -7.38 -22.41 -15.53
N ASP A 44 -6.45 -23.33 -15.26
CA ASP A 44 -4.97 -23.27 -15.10
C ASP A 44 -4.36 -22.29 -14.06
N TYR A 45 -4.97 -21.13 -13.80
CA TYR A 45 -4.45 -20.13 -12.87
C TYR A 45 -4.97 -20.33 -11.43
N GLY A 46 -4.21 -21.06 -10.61
CA GLY A 46 -4.49 -21.30 -9.18
C GLY A 46 -4.30 -20.10 -8.24
N GLY A 47 -4.63 -18.88 -8.67
CA GLY A 47 -4.54 -17.67 -7.85
C GLY A 47 -5.71 -17.48 -6.87
N PRO A 48 -5.65 -16.45 -5.99
CA PRO A 48 -6.69 -16.20 -5.01
C PRO A 48 -7.99 -15.70 -5.67
N PRO A 49 -9.17 -16.18 -5.24
CA PRO A 49 -10.44 -15.76 -5.82
C PRO A 49 -10.69 -14.25 -5.67
N VAL A 50 -11.18 -13.60 -6.73
CA VAL A 50 -11.47 -12.15 -6.76
C VAL A 50 -12.36 -11.71 -5.60
N ALA A 51 -13.32 -12.53 -5.18
CA ALA A 51 -14.20 -12.26 -4.04
C ALA A 51 -13.41 -12.11 -2.70
N VAL A 52 -12.37 -12.92 -2.48
CA VAL A 52 -11.52 -12.84 -1.28
C VAL A 52 -10.70 -11.55 -1.29
N ILE A 53 -10.15 -11.19 -2.46
CA ILE A 53 -9.39 -9.95 -2.67
C ILE A 53 -10.26 -8.72 -2.41
N ARG A 54 -11.49 -8.69 -2.97
CA ARG A 54 -12.47 -7.62 -2.73
C ARG A 54 -12.78 -7.46 -1.24
N GLU A 55 -12.97 -8.55 -0.52
CA GLU A 55 -13.22 -8.51 0.93
C GLU A 55 -11.99 -8.02 1.72
N MET A 56 -10.78 -8.46 1.38
CA MET A 56 -9.55 -7.95 2.01
C MET A 56 -9.37 -6.44 1.82
N VAL A 57 -9.65 -5.92 0.61
CA VAL A 57 -9.60 -4.48 0.34
C VAL A 57 -10.69 -3.73 1.09
N ARG A 58 -11.92 -4.27 1.14
CA ARG A 58 -13.02 -3.70 1.93
C ARG A 58 -12.66 -3.63 3.43
N GLN A 59 -11.97 -4.63 3.96
CA GLN A 59 -11.47 -4.60 5.35
C GLN A 59 -10.37 -3.56 5.55
N LEU A 60 -9.45 -3.40 4.59
CA LEU A 60 -8.40 -2.37 4.62
C LEU A 60 -8.98 -0.94 4.57
N ASP A 61 -10.00 -0.70 3.74
CA ASP A 61 -10.73 0.57 3.71
C ASP A 61 -11.55 0.79 4.99
N SER A 62 -12.17 -0.26 5.54
CA SER A 62 -12.86 -0.19 6.84
C SER A 62 -11.88 0.15 7.97
N TRP A 63 -10.66 -0.39 7.96
CA TRP A 63 -9.62 -0.03 8.93
C TRP A 63 -9.26 1.45 8.83
N ARG A 64 -9.08 1.98 7.61
CA ARG A 64 -8.82 3.41 7.38
C ARG A 64 -9.97 4.30 7.86
N ALA A 65 -11.21 3.86 7.68
CA ALA A 65 -12.41 4.58 8.13
C ALA A 65 -12.59 4.59 9.66
N LEU A 66 -12.01 3.63 10.39
CA LEU A 66 -12.05 3.54 11.85
C LEU A 66 -10.90 4.28 12.55
N LEU A 67 -9.98 4.91 11.80
CA LEU A 67 -8.92 5.72 12.38
C LEU A 67 -9.48 6.99 13.07
N PRO A 68 -8.84 7.48 14.14
CA PRO A 68 -9.18 8.78 14.72
C PRO A 68 -9.15 9.89 13.66
N ARG A 69 -10.09 10.84 13.72
CA ARG A 69 -10.25 11.92 12.72
C ARG A 69 -8.93 12.62 12.31
N PRO A 70 -7.97 12.93 13.21
CA PRO A 70 -6.68 13.52 12.82
C PRO A 70 -5.75 12.62 12.00
N LEU A 71 -6.03 11.33 11.90
CA LEU A 71 -5.27 10.33 11.14
C LEU A 71 -6.05 9.76 9.95
N GLN A 72 -7.31 10.19 9.75
CA GLN A 72 -8.18 9.73 8.66
C GLN A 72 -7.85 10.48 7.36
N TRP A 73 -7.98 9.79 6.21
CA TRP A 73 -7.87 10.37 4.87
C TRP A 73 -8.65 9.52 3.85
N SER A 74 -8.98 10.09 2.69
CA SER A 74 -9.46 9.40 1.49
C SER A 74 -8.41 9.44 0.36
N ASP A 75 -8.66 8.78 -0.77
CA ASP A 75 -7.70 8.79 -1.88
C ASP A 75 -7.53 10.19 -2.53
N ASN A 76 -8.53 11.08 -2.37
CA ASN A 76 -8.50 12.45 -2.92
C ASN A 76 -7.58 13.39 -2.11
N ASP A 77 -7.64 13.31 -0.78
CA ASP A 77 -6.83 14.08 0.18
C ASP A 77 -5.54 13.33 0.60
N LYS A 78 -5.11 12.36 -0.22
CA LYS A 78 -3.88 11.56 -0.05
C LYS A 78 -2.63 12.42 0.22
N PHE A 79 -2.58 13.63 -0.36
CA PHE A 79 -1.45 14.55 -0.24
C PHE A 79 -1.66 15.66 0.79
N ASP A 80 -2.84 15.77 1.40
CA ASP A 80 -3.22 16.92 2.22
C ASP A 80 -2.79 16.77 3.68
N PHE A 81 -2.72 17.88 4.39
CA PHE A 81 -2.47 17.87 5.84
C PHE A 81 -3.58 17.11 6.60
N PRO A 82 -3.25 16.18 7.51
CA PRO A 82 -4.23 15.41 8.28
C PRO A 82 -5.22 16.31 9.03
N ALA A 83 -6.47 15.90 9.27
CA ALA A 83 -7.51 16.80 9.78
C ALA A 83 -7.27 17.31 11.23
N THR A 84 -6.52 18.40 11.37
CA THR A 84 -6.34 19.21 12.59
C THR A 84 -6.76 20.66 12.35
N ASP A 85 -6.91 21.43 13.43
CA ASP A 85 -7.63 22.72 13.50
C ASP A 85 -7.50 23.62 12.24
N PRO A 86 -8.62 23.87 11.51
CA PRO A 86 -8.64 24.71 10.32
C PRO A 86 -8.09 26.14 10.54
N MET A 87 -8.16 26.68 11.76
CA MET A 87 -7.73 28.05 12.06
C MET A 87 -6.22 28.28 11.92
N THR A 88 -5.43 27.22 11.76
CA THR A 88 -3.96 27.28 11.71
C THR A 88 -3.35 27.20 10.31
N ARG A 89 -4.16 27.13 9.25
CA ARG A 89 -3.70 26.73 7.90
C ARG A 89 -3.90 27.78 6.83
N ARG A 90 -2.96 27.80 5.88
CA ARG A 90 -3.18 28.40 4.57
C ARG A 90 -4.14 27.52 3.77
N PRO A 91 -5.15 28.08 3.09
CA PRO A 91 -6.00 27.28 2.22
C PRO A 91 -5.19 26.73 1.03
N ASN A 92 -5.48 25.47 0.66
CA ASN A 92 -5.03 24.79 -0.56
C ASN A 92 -3.53 24.47 -0.69
N GLU A 93 -2.74 24.46 0.39
CA GLU A 93 -1.34 23.99 0.37
C GLU A 93 -1.27 22.49 0.77
N PRO A 94 -0.84 21.57 -0.11
CA PRO A 94 -0.73 20.14 0.22
C PRO A 94 0.44 19.88 1.18
N LEU A 95 0.34 18.82 1.99
CA LEU A 95 1.44 18.37 2.87
C LEU A 95 2.56 17.69 2.07
N PHE A 96 2.22 17.05 0.95
CA PHE A 96 3.16 16.32 0.10
C PHE A 96 3.18 16.86 -1.32
N SER A 97 4.38 17.07 -1.85
CA SER A 97 4.63 17.56 -3.20
C SER A 97 5.76 16.78 -3.87
N VAL A 98 5.77 16.73 -5.20
CA VAL A 98 6.87 16.12 -5.98
C VAL A 98 8.16 16.94 -5.81
N ASP A 99 8.03 18.28 -5.87
CA ASP A 99 9.10 19.25 -5.59
C ASP A 99 8.85 19.96 -4.25
N GLN A 100 9.91 20.18 -3.47
CA GLN A 100 9.86 20.95 -2.22
C GLN A 100 10.13 22.44 -2.42
N GLY A 101 10.66 22.84 -3.59
CA GLY A 101 11.26 24.15 -3.77
C GLY A 101 12.51 24.34 -2.89
N PRO A 102 13.04 25.57 -2.81
CA PRO A 102 14.35 25.83 -2.19
C PRO A 102 14.34 25.85 -0.65
N ILE A 103 13.18 25.76 0.00
CA ILE A 103 13.05 25.96 1.46
C ILE A 103 12.94 24.61 2.19
N PRO A 104 13.81 24.31 3.17
CA PRO A 104 13.67 23.12 4.03
C PRO A 104 12.39 23.16 4.88
N ILE A 105 11.50 22.17 4.71
CA ILE A 105 10.20 22.11 5.42
C ILE A 105 10.32 21.31 6.73
N GLY A 106 10.32 22.02 7.85
CA GLY A 106 10.44 21.47 9.22
C GLY A 106 9.13 21.44 10.00
N HIS A 107 8.21 20.52 9.69
CA HIS A 107 6.98 20.36 10.48
C HIS A 107 7.26 19.91 11.92
N ARG A 108 6.51 20.46 12.88
CA ARG A 108 6.59 20.08 14.30
C ARG A 108 6.36 18.57 14.46
N TYR A 109 7.18 17.95 15.31
CA TYR A 109 7.18 16.50 15.57
C TYR A 109 7.36 15.59 14.33
N ASN A 110 7.85 16.12 13.20
CA ASN A 110 7.96 15.41 11.92
C ASN A 110 6.62 14.81 11.46
N LEU A 111 5.53 15.58 11.60
CA LEU A 111 4.18 15.19 11.17
C LEU A 111 4.14 14.67 9.73
N ASP A 112 4.94 15.26 8.84
CA ASP A 112 5.13 14.81 7.45
C ASP A 112 5.64 13.37 7.37
N VAL A 113 6.69 13.03 8.12
CA VAL A 113 7.30 11.69 8.09
C VAL A 113 6.33 10.66 8.65
N VAL A 114 5.66 10.94 9.77
CA VAL A 114 4.70 10.01 10.40
C VAL A 114 3.47 9.80 9.50
N THR A 115 2.90 10.88 8.96
CA THR A 115 1.76 10.82 8.04
C THR A 115 2.13 10.06 6.76
N ALA A 116 3.30 10.33 6.20
CA ALA A 116 3.76 9.65 4.99
C ALA A 116 3.97 8.16 5.21
N GLN A 117 4.55 7.76 6.35
CA GLN A 117 4.70 6.34 6.70
C GLN A 117 3.35 5.63 6.82
N LEU A 118 2.37 6.24 7.50
CA LEU A 118 1.02 5.68 7.66
C LEU A 118 0.33 5.49 6.31
N ARG A 119 0.21 6.56 5.52
CA ARG A 119 -0.44 6.53 4.20
C ARG A 119 0.27 5.57 3.25
N THR A 120 1.60 5.58 3.22
CA THR A 120 2.39 4.67 2.37
C THR A 120 2.23 3.20 2.78
N ARG A 121 2.11 2.87 4.08
CA ARG A 121 1.84 1.49 4.53
C ARG A 121 0.47 0.99 4.07
N PHE A 122 -0.56 1.84 4.10
CA PHE A 122 -1.88 1.51 3.56
C PHE A 122 -1.83 1.22 2.05
N TYR A 123 -1.22 2.10 1.25
CA TYR A 123 -1.12 1.89 -0.20
C TYR A 123 -0.25 0.68 -0.56
N TYR A 124 0.82 0.41 0.21
CA TYR A 124 1.59 -0.82 0.07
C TYR A 124 0.77 -2.08 0.39
N ALA A 125 -0.03 -2.07 1.47
CA ALA A 125 -0.93 -3.19 1.77
C ALA A 125 -1.94 -3.42 0.64
N ARG A 126 -2.56 -2.35 0.12
CA ARG A 126 -3.49 -2.41 -1.02
C ARG A 126 -2.82 -2.97 -2.28
N PHE A 127 -1.60 -2.52 -2.59
CA PHE A 127 -0.80 -3.10 -3.66
C PHE A 127 -0.53 -4.59 -3.43
N MET A 128 -0.10 -5.01 -2.24
CA MET A 128 0.19 -6.42 -1.95
C MET A 128 -1.05 -7.31 -2.08
N THR A 129 -2.24 -6.81 -1.73
CA THR A 129 -3.52 -7.50 -1.98
C THR A 129 -3.82 -7.67 -3.47
N TYR A 130 -3.59 -6.65 -4.30
CA TYR A 130 -3.82 -6.74 -5.76
C TYR A 130 -2.64 -7.29 -6.58
N ARG A 131 -1.46 -7.48 -6.00
CA ARG A 131 -0.25 -7.97 -6.67
C ARG A 131 -0.43 -9.30 -7.43
N PRO A 132 -1.26 -10.27 -7.00
CA PRO A 132 -1.51 -11.49 -7.77
C PRO A 132 -2.00 -11.23 -9.21
N PHE A 133 -2.78 -10.17 -9.45
CA PHE A 133 -3.29 -9.83 -10.78
C PHE A 133 -2.21 -9.24 -11.69
N VAL A 134 -1.21 -8.55 -11.13
CA VAL A 134 -0.01 -8.13 -11.89
C VAL A 134 0.80 -9.36 -12.31
N TYR A 135 0.92 -10.36 -11.43
CA TYR A 135 1.55 -11.64 -11.76
C TYR A 135 0.74 -12.40 -12.83
N LYS A 136 -0.59 -12.45 -12.72
CA LYS A 136 -1.47 -13.05 -13.74
C LYS A 136 -1.28 -12.37 -15.11
N ALA A 137 -1.31 -11.05 -15.16
CA ALA A 137 -1.14 -10.29 -16.41
C ALA A 137 0.23 -10.50 -17.09
N LEU A 138 1.28 -10.78 -16.30
CA LEU A 138 2.64 -11.02 -16.80
C LEU A 138 2.89 -12.47 -17.25
N HIS A 139 2.23 -13.46 -16.63
CA HIS A 139 2.51 -14.88 -16.86
C HIS A 139 1.39 -15.63 -17.60
N PHE A 140 0.15 -15.17 -17.51
CA PHE A 140 -1.05 -15.80 -18.07
C PHE A 140 -1.98 -14.74 -18.71
N PRO A 141 -1.49 -13.92 -19.66
CA PRO A 141 -2.25 -12.80 -20.23
C PRO A 141 -3.53 -13.24 -20.95
N GLU A 142 -3.57 -14.45 -21.49
CA GLU A 142 -4.73 -15.08 -22.13
C GLU A 142 -5.86 -15.45 -21.16
N LEU A 143 -5.55 -15.64 -19.87
CA LEU A 143 -6.53 -15.97 -18.82
C LEU A 143 -7.09 -14.72 -18.11
N MET A 144 -6.71 -13.51 -18.54
CA MET A 144 -7.13 -12.26 -17.90
C MET A 144 -8.59 -11.92 -18.19
N THR A 145 -9.43 -11.96 -17.15
CA THR A 145 -10.82 -11.48 -17.21
C THR A 145 -10.87 -9.95 -17.07
N PRO A 146 -12.00 -9.28 -17.44
CA PRO A 146 -12.17 -7.85 -17.20
C PRO A 146 -12.02 -7.46 -15.71
N ASP A 147 -12.46 -8.32 -14.80
CA ASP A 147 -12.30 -8.15 -13.35
C ASP A 147 -10.84 -8.24 -12.91
N ASP A 148 -10.06 -9.16 -13.50
CA ASP A 148 -8.61 -9.25 -13.26
C ASP A 148 -7.88 -8.01 -13.79
N CYS A 149 -8.23 -7.51 -14.97
CA CYS A 149 -7.67 -6.30 -15.56
C CYS A 149 -7.90 -5.08 -14.66
N ASN A 150 -9.12 -4.90 -14.13
CA ASN A 150 -9.44 -3.85 -13.17
C ASN A 150 -8.63 -3.99 -11.87
N CYS A 151 -8.52 -5.21 -11.32
CA CYS A 151 -7.71 -5.46 -10.12
C CYS A 151 -6.22 -5.20 -10.36
N CYS A 152 -5.69 -5.53 -11.55
CA CYS A 152 -4.32 -5.22 -11.96
C CYS A 152 -4.10 -3.70 -12.08
N ALA A 153 -5.04 -2.96 -12.68
CA ALA A 153 -4.97 -1.50 -12.77
C ALA A 153 -4.99 -0.84 -11.37
N LEU A 154 -5.80 -1.36 -10.45
CA LEU A 154 -5.82 -0.94 -9.04
C LEU A 154 -4.52 -1.27 -8.30
N ALA A 155 -3.81 -2.35 -8.65
CA ALA A 155 -2.46 -2.64 -8.14
C ALA A 155 -1.47 -1.54 -8.54
N ILE A 156 -1.45 -1.18 -9.84
CA ILE A 156 -0.56 -0.14 -10.40
C ILE A 156 -0.89 1.23 -9.76
N LYS A 157 -2.18 1.60 -9.71
CA LYS A 157 -2.63 2.83 -9.02
C LYS A 157 -2.25 2.87 -7.53
N SER A 158 -2.11 1.71 -6.88
CA SER A 158 -1.72 1.62 -5.47
C SER A 158 -0.21 1.84 -5.23
N VAL A 159 0.64 1.67 -6.24
CA VAL A 159 2.09 1.97 -6.12
C VAL A 159 2.44 3.41 -6.51
N CYS A 160 1.53 4.09 -7.20
CA CYS A 160 1.71 5.48 -7.64
C CYS A 160 1.84 6.49 -6.49
N LEU A 161 2.72 7.48 -6.68
CA LEU A 161 2.90 8.68 -5.85
C LEU A 161 2.82 8.39 -4.35
N TRP A 162 3.72 7.57 -3.83
CA TRP A 162 3.77 7.28 -2.40
C TRP A 162 4.29 8.50 -1.61
N PRO A 163 3.55 9.02 -0.61
CA PRO A 163 3.97 10.19 0.16
C PRO A 163 5.36 10.09 0.81
N LEU A 164 5.85 8.87 1.05
CA LEU A 164 7.20 8.63 1.58
C LEU A 164 8.31 9.05 0.60
N ALA A 165 8.11 8.88 -0.71
CA ALA A 165 9.07 9.27 -1.75
C ALA A 165 8.93 10.76 -2.16
N MET A 166 7.87 11.43 -1.70
CA MET A 166 7.59 12.84 -1.98
C MET A 166 8.27 13.74 -0.95
N ALA A 167 8.35 15.03 -1.25
CA ALA A 167 8.74 16.05 -0.28
C ALA A 167 7.59 16.33 0.70
N PRO A 168 7.86 16.69 1.98
CA PRO A 168 9.18 16.74 2.61
C PRO A 168 9.88 15.42 3.02
N PRO A 169 9.22 14.25 3.19
CA PRO A 169 9.87 13.02 3.68
C PRO A 169 11.10 12.55 2.90
N LYS A 170 11.16 12.79 1.57
CA LYS A 170 12.34 12.48 0.74
C LYS A 170 13.62 13.12 1.25
N ASN A 171 13.55 14.25 1.94
CA ASN A 171 14.71 14.95 2.50
C ASN A 171 15.00 14.56 3.97
N LYS A 172 14.25 13.61 4.53
CA LYS A 172 14.36 13.13 5.91
C LYS A 172 14.57 11.61 5.98
N LYS A 173 15.21 11.02 4.97
CA LYS A 173 15.39 9.56 4.80
C LYS A 173 15.89 8.85 6.06
N ARG A 174 16.79 9.48 6.85
CA ARG A 174 17.31 8.95 8.13
C ARG A 174 16.25 8.74 9.22
N LEU A 175 15.07 9.38 9.12
CA LEU A 175 13.93 9.20 10.02
C LEU A 175 12.95 8.11 9.55
N VAL A 176 13.23 7.45 8.43
CA VAL A 176 12.38 6.39 7.88
C VAL A 176 12.87 5.02 8.35
N PRO A 177 12.08 4.27 9.14
CA PRO A 177 12.49 2.98 9.67
C PRO A 177 12.48 1.90 8.58
N HIS A 178 13.33 0.90 8.77
CA HIS A 178 13.49 -0.27 7.89
C HIS A 178 13.84 0.11 6.44
N MET A 179 14.92 0.89 6.24
CA MET A 179 15.36 1.34 4.92
C MET A 179 15.47 0.18 3.91
N PHE A 180 16.11 -0.93 4.29
CA PHE A 180 16.17 -2.17 3.50
C PHE A 180 14.80 -2.61 2.91
N ALA A 181 13.73 -2.59 3.70
CA ALA A 181 12.40 -2.98 3.24
C ALA A 181 11.81 -1.96 2.27
N ARG A 182 12.20 -0.68 2.37
CA ARG A 182 11.83 0.37 1.42
C ARG A 182 12.61 0.24 0.11
N THR A 183 13.91 0.00 0.18
CA THR A 183 14.77 -0.34 -0.97
C THR A 183 14.17 -1.51 -1.78
N GLN A 184 13.87 -2.63 -1.11
CA GLN A 184 13.25 -3.81 -1.73
C GLN A 184 11.87 -3.50 -2.35
N SER A 185 11.03 -2.71 -1.66
CA SER A 185 9.73 -2.30 -2.18
C SER A 185 9.87 -1.44 -3.44
N PHE A 186 10.76 -0.45 -3.42
CA PHE A 186 10.94 0.49 -4.54
C PHE A 186 11.55 -0.22 -5.74
N MET A 187 12.54 -1.09 -5.52
CA MET A 187 13.10 -1.94 -6.58
C MET A 187 12.02 -2.79 -7.26
N GLY A 188 11.21 -3.53 -6.49
CA GLY A 188 10.14 -4.34 -7.04
C GLY A 188 9.05 -3.54 -7.76
N ILE A 189 8.73 -2.34 -7.27
CA ILE A 189 7.77 -1.43 -7.91
C ILE A 189 8.31 -0.86 -9.21
N LEU A 190 9.56 -0.38 -9.22
CA LEU A 190 10.21 0.15 -10.42
C LEU A 190 10.29 -0.92 -11.53
N LEU A 191 10.61 -2.18 -11.19
CA LEU A 191 10.52 -3.26 -12.17
C LEU A 191 9.10 -3.40 -12.77
N ILE A 192 8.05 -3.37 -11.94
CA ILE A 192 6.65 -3.46 -12.41
C ILE A 192 6.27 -2.25 -13.28
N LEU A 193 6.62 -1.03 -12.87
CA LEU A 193 6.35 0.18 -13.66
C LEU A 193 7.15 0.22 -14.97
N ARG A 194 8.34 -0.38 -15.03
CA ARG A 194 9.04 -0.59 -16.30
C ARG A 194 8.26 -1.55 -17.20
N MET A 195 7.71 -2.64 -16.64
CA MET A 195 6.92 -3.60 -17.40
C MET A 195 5.62 -3.02 -17.99
N THR A 196 5.03 -1.96 -17.42
CA THR A 196 3.88 -1.26 -18.06
C THR A 196 4.24 -0.53 -19.35
N THR A 197 5.53 -0.46 -19.70
CA THR A 197 6.02 0.05 -21.01
C THR A 197 6.59 -1.04 -21.91
N ALA A 198 6.85 -2.24 -21.38
CA ALA A 198 7.58 -3.30 -22.08
C ALA A 198 6.77 -4.59 -22.29
N ASN A 199 5.60 -4.73 -21.64
CA ASN A 199 4.68 -5.85 -21.82
C ASN A 199 3.32 -5.34 -22.34
N ASP A 200 2.87 -5.91 -23.45
CA ASP A 200 1.66 -5.48 -24.16
C ASP A 200 0.40 -5.59 -23.29
N CYS A 201 0.29 -6.64 -22.47
CA CYS A 201 -0.87 -6.86 -21.60
C CYS A 201 -0.96 -5.76 -20.52
N LEU A 202 0.14 -5.47 -19.83
CA LEU A 202 0.19 -4.40 -18.83
C LEU A 202 0.05 -2.99 -19.45
N SER A 203 0.66 -2.74 -20.61
CA SER A 203 0.49 -1.47 -21.33
C SER A 203 -0.98 -1.24 -21.66
N ARG A 204 -1.63 -2.24 -22.27
CA ARG A 204 -3.06 -2.20 -22.58
C ARG A 204 -3.93 -1.98 -21.35
N ILE A 205 -3.67 -2.68 -20.23
CA ILE A 205 -4.42 -2.49 -18.98
C ILE A 205 -4.29 -1.05 -18.45
N VAL A 206 -3.11 -0.43 -18.54
CA VAL A 206 -2.92 0.97 -18.14
C VAL A 206 -3.71 1.93 -19.04
N ASP A 207 -3.70 1.70 -20.35
CA ASP A 207 -4.33 2.60 -21.31
C ASP A 207 -5.87 2.45 -21.36
N GLU A 208 -6.40 1.21 -21.30
CA GLU A 208 -7.83 0.89 -21.44
C GLU A 208 -8.63 1.00 -20.13
N ALA A 209 -8.04 0.68 -18.96
CA ALA A 209 -8.80 0.65 -17.71
C ALA A 209 -9.12 2.05 -17.15
N HIS A 210 -8.39 3.09 -17.60
CA HIS A 210 -8.54 4.49 -17.18
C HIS A 210 -8.45 4.73 -15.65
N VAL A 211 -7.87 3.80 -14.88
CA VAL A 211 -7.70 3.89 -13.41
C VAL A 211 -6.45 4.68 -13.01
N VAL A 212 -5.41 4.69 -13.85
CA VAL A 212 -4.09 5.31 -13.60
C VAL A 212 -3.59 6.01 -14.86
N GLY A 213 -3.01 7.21 -14.70
CA GLY A 213 -2.46 7.98 -15.82
C GLY A 213 -1.00 7.64 -16.11
N ARG A 214 -0.59 7.67 -17.39
CA ARG A 214 0.82 7.55 -17.82
C ARG A 214 1.74 8.54 -17.08
N GLN A 215 1.33 9.81 -17.01
CA GLN A 215 2.05 10.87 -16.27
C GLN A 215 2.20 10.57 -14.77
N GLU A 216 1.20 9.94 -14.15
CA GLU A 216 1.25 9.55 -12.73
C GLU A 216 2.27 8.43 -12.49
N ILE A 217 2.38 7.48 -13.44
CA ILE A 217 3.40 6.43 -13.44
C ILE A 217 4.79 7.04 -13.66
N GLU A 218 4.95 7.95 -14.61
CA GLU A 218 6.20 8.68 -14.89
C GLU A 218 6.71 9.43 -13.67
N SER A 219 5.89 10.31 -13.07
CA SER A 219 6.26 11.02 -11.83
C SER A 219 6.52 10.07 -10.65
N THR A 220 5.89 8.88 -10.62
CA THR A 220 6.19 7.86 -9.61
C THR A 220 7.58 7.24 -9.82
N MET A 221 7.93 6.92 -11.06
CA MET A 221 9.26 6.39 -11.39
C MET A 221 10.35 7.42 -11.05
N GLU A 222 10.15 8.69 -11.40
CA GLU A 222 11.08 9.79 -11.07
C GLU A 222 11.35 9.89 -9.56
N ILE A 223 10.32 10.01 -8.71
CA ILE A 223 10.52 10.17 -7.26
C ILE A 223 11.11 8.92 -6.58
N MET A 224 10.82 7.72 -7.11
CA MET A 224 11.39 6.48 -6.58
C MET A 224 12.83 6.26 -7.04
N LEU A 225 13.18 6.59 -8.28
CA LEU A 225 14.56 6.57 -8.76
C LEU A 225 15.42 7.60 -8.02
N ASP A 226 14.91 8.82 -7.82
CA ASP A 226 15.59 9.86 -7.04
C ASP A 226 15.83 9.42 -5.58
N TRP A 227 14.83 8.77 -4.96
CA TRP A 227 15.02 8.16 -3.64
C TRP A 227 16.12 7.09 -3.64
N MET A 228 16.13 6.19 -4.64
CA MET A 228 17.13 5.12 -4.74
C MET A 228 18.54 5.68 -4.98
N ARG A 229 18.68 6.73 -5.81
CA ARG A 229 19.95 7.44 -6.05
C ARG A 229 20.56 7.96 -4.76
N ASP A 230 19.75 8.54 -3.87
CA ASP A 230 20.24 9.06 -2.58
C ASP A 230 20.58 7.93 -1.59
N VAL A 231 19.79 6.86 -1.56
CA VAL A 231 19.98 5.77 -0.59
C VAL A 231 21.14 4.85 -0.97
N LYS A 232 21.53 4.76 -2.26
CA LYS A 232 22.71 4.00 -2.72
C LYS A 232 24.00 4.37 -1.99
N GLN A 233 24.10 5.62 -1.51
CA GLN A 233 25.28 6.14 -0.79
C GLN A 233 25.42 5.59 0.65
N VAL A 234 24.38 4.95 1.21
CA VAL A 234 24.31 4.56 2.64
C VAL A 234 23.75 3.15 2.89
N ASP A 235 23.26 2.46 1.86
CA ASP A 235 22.67 1.12 1.94
C ASP A 235 23.17 0.26 0.77
N GLY A 236 23.99 -0.76 1.04
CA GLY A 236 24.58 -1.61 -0.01
C GLY A 236 23.55 -2.41 -0.83
N ILE A 237 22.34 -2.61 -0.30
CA ILE A 237 21.23 -3.20 -1.06
C ILE A 237 20.65 -2.20 -2.06
N ALA A 238 20.63 -0.90 -1.74
CA ALA A 238 20.26 0.15 -2.68
C ALA A 238 21.35 0.36 -3.74
N GLU A 239 22.64 0.26 -3.37
CA GLU A 239 23.77 0.23 -4.31
C GLU A 239 23.64 -0.92 -5.31
N TRP A 240 23.47 -2.15 -4.83
CA TRP A 240 23.25 -3.32 -5.70
C TRP A 240 22.00 -3.15 -6.60
N SER A 241 20.89 -2.65 -6.04
CA SER A 241 19.66 -2.39 -6.81
C SER A 241 19.87 -1.30 -7.86
N TRP A 242 20.66 -0.27 -7.56
CA TRP A 242 20.97 0.82 -8.47
C TRP A 242 21.72 0.33 -9.71
N GLY A 243 22.67 -0.60 -9.55
CA GLY A 243 23.38 -1.23 -10.67
C GLY A 243 22.49 -1.98 -11.67
N ILE A 244 21.26 -2.31 -11.29
CA ILE A 244 20.23 -2.87 -12.18
C ILE A 244 19.31 -1.77 -12.73
N LEU A 245 18.88 -0.82 -11.88
CA LEU A 245 17.94 0.24 -12.24
C LEU A 245 18.52 1.27 -13.21
N GLU A 246 19.77 1.70 -12.98
CA GLU A 246 20.47 2.71 -13.80
C GLU A 246 20.48 2.36 -15.29
N PRO A 247 20.98 1.17 -15.72
CA PRO A 247 20.92 0.78 -17.13
C PRO A 247 19.50 0.47 -17.62
N LEU A 248 18.62 -0.10 -16.78
CA LEU A 248 17.24 -0.45 -17.17
C LEU A 248 16.39 0.77 -17.55
N TYR A 249 16.66 1.89 -16.89
CA TYR A 249 16.01 3.19 -17.12
C TYR A 249 16.80 4.11 -18.07
N GLY A 250 17.95 3.67 -18.59
CA GLY A 250 18.77 4.48 -19.50
C GLY A 250 19.36 5.74 -18.85
N LEU A 251 19.53 5.72 -17.52
CA LEU A 251 20.18 6.82 -16.80
C LEU A 251 21.67 6.82 -17.15
N GLN A 252 22.22 7.98 -17.53
CA GLN A 252 23.65 8.08 -17.78
C GLN A 252 24.42 7.93 -16.45
N PRO A 253 25.58 7.22 -16.45
CA PRO A 253 26.44 7.17 -15.28
C PRO A 253 26.87 8.57 -14.87
N GLU A 254 26.76 8.89 -13.58
CA GLU A 254 27.34 10.10 -13.00
C GLU A 254 28.88 10.02 -13.14
N GLN A 255 29.47 10.92 -13.95
CA GLN A 255 30.92 11.01 -14.22
C GLN A 255 31.69 11.66 -13.06
#